data_AF-A0A2M7V009-F1
#
_entry.id   AF-A0A2M7V009-F1
#
_cell.length_a   1.000
_cell.length_b   1.000
_cell.length_c   1.000
_cell.angle_alpha   90.00
_cell.angle_beta   90.00
_cell.angle_gamma   90.00
#
_symmetry.space_group_name_H-M   'P 1'
#
loop_
_entity.id
_entity.type
_entity.pdbx_description
1 polymer ?
#
loop_
_entity_poly.entity_id
_entity_poly.type
_entity_poly.pdbx_seq_one_letter_code
_entity_poly.pdbx_strand_id
1 'polypeptide(L)'
;TLINRKEILNYPDKAQTILCTGAQGEAEAVLMRIANREHPYLRIKKGDTVIFSSSVIPGNERTVQIMKDEILKQGAKVFHYKMMDIHAGGHAQKEELREMIKIMRPKFFIPIHGQYSMLVSHAELAKEIGLPERDIAIAENGQIINLNKKKIFIEKEKVPANYVMVDGLGIGDVGEVVLRDRQMLARDGMFVIVAVVDRQTGKVRGSPDIISRGFVYLRESKELLRETRKKVIGIVDKAAGSGGAVNWAFVKDEIRNKIGQFLFSRTQRRPMILPVVIEV
;
A
#
# COMPACT_ATOMS: atom_id res chain seq x y z
N THR A 1 -8.42 21.94 -34.04
CA THR A 1 -7.58 20.97 -34.78
C THR A 1 -6.78 20.16 -33.79
N LEU A 2 -6.77 18.83 -33.92
CA LEU A 2 -5.84 17.98 -33.18
C LEU A 2 -4.54 17.90 -33.97
N ILE A 3 -3.40 18.00 -33.29
CA ILE A 3 -2.07 17.99 -33.92
C ILE A 3 -1.17 16.95 -33.25
N ASN A 4 -0.09 16.55 -33.93
CA ASN A 4 0.86 15.64 -33.31
C ASN A 4 1.66 16.37 -32.22
N ARG A 5 2.03 15.65 -31.14
CA ARG A 5 2.85 16.18 -30.04
C ARG A 5 4.17 16.83 -30.51
N LYS A 6 4.74 16.42 -31.64
CA LYS A 6 5.98 17.00 -32.18
C LYS A 6 5.74 18.35 -32.87
N GLU A 7 4.56 18.55 -33.42
CA GLU A 7 4.19 19.74 -34.20
C GLU A 7 3.77 20.91 -33.32
N ILE A 8 3.47 20.65 -32.04
CA ILE A 8 3.00 21.68 -31.10
C ILE A 8 3.98 22.85 -30.97
N LEU A 9 5.28 22.59 -31.09
CA LEU A 9 6.33 23.60 -31.04
C LEU A 9 6.33 24.56 -32.23
N ASN A 10 5.60 24.23 -33.31
CA ASN A 10 5.46 25.07 -34.50
C ASN A 10 4.35 26.11 -34.35
N TYR A 11 3.53 26.03 -33.29
CA TYR A 11 2.44 26.96 -33.03
C TYR A 11 2.82 27.98 -31.95
N PRO A 12 2.31 29.22 -32.00
CA PRO A 12 2.47 30.18 -30.91
C PRO A 12 1.87 29.64 -29.59
N ASP A 13 2.50 29.92 -28.45
CA ASP A 13 2.08 29.39 -27.13
C ASP A 13 0.57 29.63 -26.83
N LYS A 14 0.04 30.81 -27.19
CA LYS A 14 -1.39 31.15 -27.02
C LYS A 14 -2.38 30.31 -27.84
N ALA A 15 -1.89 29.58 -28.84
CA ALA A 15 -2.69 28.70 -29.69
C ALA A 15 -2.52 27.22 -29.31
N GLN A 16 -1.76 26.92 -28.25
CA GLN A 16 -1.50 25.57 -27.78
C GLN A 16 -2.41 25.24 -26.59
N THR A 17 -3.10 24.09 -26.67
CA THR A 17 -3.79 23.47 -25.54
C THR A 17 -3.32 22.03 -25.43
N ILE A 18 -2.80 21.64 -24.26
CA ILE A 18 -2.30 20.29 -24.01
C ILE A 18 -3.28 19.59 -23.07
N LEU A 19 -3.96 18.56 -23.58
CA LEU A 19 -4.75 17.64 -22.77
C LEU A 19 -3.90 16.40 -22.49
N CYS A 20 -3.67 16.10 -21.21
CA CYS A 20 -2.77 15.02 -20.82
C CYS A 20 -3.21 14.33 -19.52
N THR A 21 -2.65 13.15 -19.27
CA THR A 21 -2.87 12.37 -18.04
C THR A 21 -1.96 12.85 -16.90
N GLY A 22 -2.25 12.42 -15.68
CA GLY A 22 -1.39 12.66 -14.51
C GLY A 22 -2.00 13.55 -13.44
N ALA A 23 -3.31 13.78 -13.47
CA ALA A 23 -3.95 14.68 -12.52
C ALA A 23 -3.93 14.17 -11.07
N GLN A 24 -3.63 12.87 -10.85
CA GLN A 24 -3.48 12.26 -9.53
C GLN A 24 -2.02 12.11 -9.08
N GLY A 25 -1.06 12.63 -9.84
CA GLY A 25 0.35 12.50 -9.47
C GLY A 25 1.00 11.18 -9.89
N GLU A 26 0.43 10.45 -10.84
CA GLU A 26 0.99 9.17 -11.27
C GLU A 26 2.38 9.37 -11.89
N ALA A 27 3.39 8.64 -11.39
CA ALA A 27 4.80 8.86 -11.72
C ALA A 27 5.09 8.83 -13.23
N GLU A 28 4.49 7.86 -13.94
CA GLU A 28 4.70 7.66 -15.38
C GLU A 28 3.77 8.51 -16.27
N ALA A 29 2.85 9.28 -15.67
CA ALA A 29 1.92 10.07 -16.44
C ALA A 29 2.57 11.31 -17.06
N VAL A 30 1.94 11.80 -18.13
CA VAL A 30 2.50 12.87 -18.97
C VAL A 30 2.74 14.14 -18.17
N LEU A 31 1.79 14.58 -17.33
CA LEU A 31 1.94 15.79 -16.53
C LEU A 31 3.10 15.70 -15.54
N MET A 32 3.32 14.54 -14.90
CA MET A 32 4.44 14.33 -13.98
C MET A 32 5.78 14.44 -14.70
N ARG A 33 5.89 13.80 -15.87
CA ARG A 33 7.08 13.91 -16.72
C ARG A 33 7.33 15.33 -17.21
N ILE A 34 6.27 16.11 -17.46
CA ILE A 34 6.41 17.53 -17.82
C ILE A 34 6.92 18.33 -16.62
N ALA A 35 6.34 18.13 -15.42
CA ALA A 35 6.73 18.79 -14.18
C ALA A 35 8.20 18.47 -13.82
N ASN A 36 8.63 17.21 -13.95
CA ASN A 36 9.99 16.78 -13.65
C ASN A 36 11.01 17.05 -14.76
N ARG A 37 10.60 17.67 -15.89
CA ARG A 37 11.45 17.91 -17.06
C ARG A 37 12.00 16.63 -17.70
N GLU A 38 11.21 15.58 -17.69
CA GLU A 38 11.51 14.26 -18.29
C GLU A 38 10.72 14.02 -19.58
N HIS A 39 9.73 14.87 -19.88
CA HIS A 39 8.99 14.77 -21.14
C HIS A 39 9.87 15.20 -22.33
N PRO A 40 9.94 14.46 -23.44
CA PRO A 40 10.92 14.71 -24.51
C PRO A 40 10.74 16.05 -25.26
N TYR A 41 9.51 16.56 -25.36
CA TYR A 41 9.19 17.73 -26.18
C TYR A 41 8.57 18.89 -25.42
N LEU A 42 8.09 18.65 -24.20
CA LEU A 42 7.27 19.61 -23.45
C LEU A 42 8.02 20.03 -22.20
N ARG A 43 8.03 21.33 -21.95
CA ARG A 43 8.65 22.00 -20.81
C ARG A 43 7.71 23.08 -20.34
N ILE A 44 7.61 23.24 -19.03
CA ILE A 44 6.87 24.34 -18.43
C ILE A 44 7.66 25.63 -18.63
N LYS A 45 7.00 26.62 -19.20
CA LYS A 45 7.51 27.98 -19.35
C LYS A 45 6.87 28.89 -18.30
N LYS A 46 7.59 29.95 -17.94
CA LYS A 46 7.04 30.99 -17.06
C LYS A 46 5.80 31.61 -17.73
N GLY A 47 4.68 31.63 -17.02
CA GLY A 47 3.40 32.13 -17.53
C GLY A 47 2.46 31.06 -18.06
N ASP A 48 2.91 29.81 -18.23
CA ASP A 48 2.03 28.69 -18.57
C ASP A 48 0.93 28.53 -17.51
N THR A 49 -0.20 27.97 -17.92
CA THR A 49 -1.33 27.69 -17.04
C THR A 49 -1.63 26.19 -17.04
N VAL A 50 -1.62 25.59 -15.86
CA VAL A 50 -1.97 24.18 -15.64
C VAL A 50 -3.28 24.10 -14.89
N ILE A 51 -4.21 23.31 -15.42
CA ILE A 51 -5.56 23.14 -14.87
C ILE A 51 -5.75 21.69 -14.44
N PHE A 52 -5.97 21.49 -13.13
CA PHE A 52 -6.36 20.20 -12.56
C PHE A 52 -7.89 20.10 -12.54
N SER A 53 -8.45 19.61 -13.66
CA SER A 53 -9.89 19.35 -13.82
C SER A 53 -10.31 18.01 -13.16
N SER A 54 -9.82 17.78 -11.94
CA SER A 54 -10.14 16.59 -11.15
C SER A 54 -10.07 16.89 -9.66
N SER A 55 -10.87 16.16 -8.87
CA SER A 55 -10.66 16.04 -7.43
C SER A 55 -9.45 15.15 -7.14
N VAL A 56 -8.87 15.28 -5.95
CA VAL A 56 -7.79 14.39 -5.50
C VAL A 56 -8.43 13.15 -4.88
N ILE A 57 -8.07 11.98 -5.38
CA ILE A 57 -8.49 10.71 -4.82
C ILE A 57 -7.78 10.51 -3.47
N PRO A 58 -8.48 10.11 -2.40
CA PRO A 58 -7.87 9.85 -1.10
C PRO A 58 -6.65 8.92 -1.20
N GLY A 59 -5.53 9.35 -0.63
CA GLY A 59 -4.23 8.66 -0.70
C GLY A 59 -3.24 9.32 -1.66
N ASN A 60 -3.70 10.15 -2.61
CA ASN A 60 -2.85 10.81 -3.60
C ASN A 60 -2.49 12.27 -3.24
N GLU A 61 -2.93 12.79 -2.09
CA GLU A 61 -2.78 14.19 -1.70
C GLU A 61 -1.33 14.65 -1.73
N ARG A 62 -0.43 13.84 -1.17
CA ARG A 62 1.00 14.17 -1.11
C ARG A 62 1.61 14.27 -2.50
N THR A 63 1.30 13.32 -3.38
CA THR A 63 1.90 13.27 -4.73
C THR A 63 1.39 14.40 -5.60
N VAL A 64 0.09 14.70 -5.54
CA VAL A 64 -0.51 15.86 -6.22
C VAL A 64 0.09 17.16 -5.68
N GLN A 65 0.31 17.28 -4.37
CA GLN A 65 0.92 18.47 -3.78
C GLN A 65 2.34 18.70 -4.32
N ILE A 66 3.19 17.66 -4.31
CA ILE A 66 4.56 17.74 -4.84
C ILE A 66 4.55 18.19 -6.31
N MET A 67 3.67 17.60 -7.13
CA MET A 67 3.53 17.99 -8.53
C MET A 67 3.15 19.47 -8.70
N LYS A 68 2.17 19.95 -7.93
CA LYS A 68 1.76 21.37 -7.96
C LYS A 68 2.92 22.28 -7.57
N ASP A 69 3.67 21.92 -6.54
CA ASP A 69 4.82 22.70 -6.08
C ASP A 69 5.91 22.76 -7.16
N GLU A 70 6.21 21.65 -7.84
CA GLU A 70 7.18 21.62 -8.94
C GLU A 70 6.74 22.45 -10.16
N ILE A 71 5.44 22.47 -10.47
CA ILE A 71 4.88 23.32 -11.53
C ILE A 71 5.00 24.81 -11.14
N LEU A 72 4.65 25.16 -9.89
CA LEU A 72 4.72 26.53 -9.39
C LEU A 72 6.17 27.05 -9.30
N LYS A 73 7.13 26.21 -8.88
CA LYS A 73 8.57 26.54 -8.87
C LYS A 73 9.09 26.89 -10.27
N GLN A 74 8.45 26.39 -11.32
CA GLN A 74 8.80 26.70 -12.72
C GLN A 74 8.15 27.99 -13.24
N GLY A 75 7.36 28.69 -12.41
CA GLY A 75 6.74 29.97 -12.75
C GLY A 75 5.45 29.84 -13.56
N ALA A 76 4.83 28.66 -13.60
CA ALA A 76 3.49 28.46 -14.13
C ALA A 76 2.42 28.80 -13.08
N LYS A 77 1.20 29.02 -13.57
CA LYS A 77 -0.02 29.17 -12.76
C LYS A 77 -0.70 27.82 -12.64
N VAL A 78 -1.27 27.55 -11.46
CA VAL A 78 -2.01 26.32 -11.19
C VAL A 78 -3.43 26.67 -10.78
N PHE A 79 -4.40 26.02 -11.42
CA PHE A 79 -5.82 26.07 -11.02
C PHE A 79 -6.32 24.66 -10.71
N HIS A 80 -7.20 24.53 -9.71
CA HIS A 80 -7.79 23.26 -9.31
C HIS A 80 -9.24 23.42 -8.87
N TYR A 81 -9.96 22.30 -8.74
CA TYR A 81 -11.40 22.25 -8.45
C TYR A 81 -11.87 23.04 -7.20
N LYS A 82 -11.02 23.22 -6.18
CA LYS A 82 -11.39 24.09 -5.03
C LYS A 82 -11.32 25.60 -5.31
N MET A 83 -10.71 26.02 -6.42
CA MET A 83 -10.56 27.43 -6.80
C MET A 83 -11.53 27.85 -7.90
N MET A 84 -11.94 26.92 -8.76
CA MET A 84 -12.81 27.16 -9.90
C MET A 84 -13.76 25.98 -10.08
N ASP A 85 -14.92 26.24 -10.65
CA ASP A 85 -15.87 25.20 -11.04
C ASP A 85 -15.40 24.49 -12.33
N ILE A 86 -14.41 23.62 -12.16
CA ILE A 86 -13.75 22.88 -13.25
C ILE A 86 -13.81 21.36 -13.07
N HIS A 87 -14.57 20.89 -12.08
CA HIS A 87 -14.74 19.47 -11.82
C HIS A 87 -16.07 19.23 -11.12
N ALA A 88 -16.89 18.37 -11.70
CA ALA A 88 -18.04 17.77 -11.04
C ALA A 88 -17.69 16.34 -10.62
N GLY A 89 -18.15 15.93 -9.43
CA GLY A 89 -18.03 14.54 -8.99
C GLY A 89 -18.84 13.61 -9.90
N GLY A 90 -18.35 12.38 -10.11
CA GLY A 90 -19.10 11.34 -10.83
C GLY A 90 -20.18 10.64 -10.00
N HIS A 91 -20.37 11.05 -8.75
CA HIS A 91 -21.29 10.41 -7.79
C HIS A 91 -22.29 11.43 -7.23
N ALA A 92 -23.54 11.01 -7.15
CA ALA A 92 -24.65 11.77 -6.59
C ALA A 92 -24.37 12.18 -5.13
N GLN A 93 -24.69 13.44 -4.82
CA GLN A 93 -24.65 13.99 -3.48
C GLN A 93 -25.95 13.71 -2.71
N LYS A 94 -26.04 14.13 -1.44
CA LYS A 94 -27.17 13.85 -0.54
C LYS A 94 -28.54 14.13 -1.17
N GLU A 95 -28.71 15.28 -1.82
CA GLU A 95 -30.01 15.67 -2.40
C GLU A 95 -30.38 14.86 -3.65
N GLU A 96 -29.40 14.53 -4.49
CA GLU A 96 -29.61 13.69 -5.68
C GLU A 96 -29.96 12.25 -5.28
N LEU A 97 -29.28 11.71 -4.26
CA LEU A 97 -29.62 10.40 -3.68
C LEU A 97 -31.02 10.41 -3.05
N ARG A 98 -31.38 11.49 -2.36
CA ARG A 98 -32.72 11.66 -1.79
C ARG A 98 -33.79 11.66 -2.87
N GLU A 99 -33.56 12.41 -3.94
CA GLU A 99 -34.48 12.51 -5.06
C GLU A 99 -34.64 11.18 -5.78
N MET A 100 -33.54 10.45 -6.00
CA MET A 100 -33.58 9.08 -6.53
C MET A 100 -34.52 8.19 -5.70
N ILE A 101 -34.38 8.17 -4.37
CA ILE A 101 -35.23 7.31 -3.53
C ILE A 101 -36.71 7.76 -3.60
N LYS A 102 -36.98 9.07 -3.64
CA LYS A 102 -38.34 9.61 -3.80
C LYS A 102 -38.99 9.23 -5.13
N ILE A 103 -38.23 9.24 -6.21
CA ILE A 103 -38.67 8.84 -7.54
C ILE A 103 -38.96 7.33 -7.56
N MET A 104 -38.03 6.53 -7.03
CA MET A 104 -38.13 5.07 -7.08
C MET A 104 -39.19 4.49 -6.13
N ARG A 105 -39.46 5.15 -5.00
CA ARG A 105 -40.36 4.68 -3.93
C ARG A 105 -40.12 3.21 -3.57
N PRO A 106 -38.89 2.83 -3.22
CA PRO A 106 -38.55 1.43 -3.02
C PRO A 106 -39.26 0.85 -1.80
N LYS A 107 -39.72 -0.40 -1.92
CA LYS A 107 -40.23 -1.16 -0.77
C LYS A 107 -39.13 -1.55 0.22
N PHE A 108 -37.95 -1.88 -0.31
CA PHE A 108 -36.77 -2.24 0.46
C PHE A 108 -35.56 -1.52 -0.12
N PHE A 109 -34.60 -1.19 0.73
CA PHE A 109 -33.43 -0.42 0.32
C PHE A 109 -32.13 -1.08 0.77
N ILE A 110 -31.16 -1.14 -0.14
CA ILE A 110 -29.84 -1.71 0.10
C ILE A 110 -28.83 -0.66 -0.39
N PRO A 111 -28.17 0.09 0.50
CA PRO A 111 -27.10 0.98 0.07
C PRO A 111 -25.92 0.14 -0.42
N ILE A 112 -25.37 0.52 -1.58
CA ILE A 112 -24.20 -0.13 -2.20
C ILE A 112 -23.14 0.91 -2.57
N HIS A 113 -21.96 0.41 -2.95
CA HIS A 113 -20.85 1.21 -3.49
C HIS A 113 -20.36 2.34 -2.57
N GLY A 114 -19.75 1.96 -1.45
CA GLY A 114 -19.10 2.89 -0.52
C GLY A 114 -18.44 2.17 0.64
N GLN A 115 -17.69 2.91 1.45
CA GLN A 115 -17.24 2.40 2.74
C GLN A 115 -18.45 2.22 3.68
N TYR A 116 -18.32 1.37 4.69
CA TYR A 116 -19.43 1.04 5.60
C TYR A 116 -20.11 2.29 6.19
N SER A 117 -19.33 3.30 6.58
CA SER A 117 -19.85 4.60 7.06
C SER A 117 -20.71 5.33 6.03
N MET A 118 -20.36 5.25 4.75
CA MET A 118 -21.15 5.81 3.64
C MET A 118 -22.45 5.03 3.46
N LEU A 119 -22.41 3.70 3.57
CA LEU A 119 -23.60 2.86 3.48
C LEU A 119 -24.59 3.18 4.60
N VAL A 120 -24.09 3.33 5.84
CA VAL A 120 -24.89 3.77 6.99
C VAL A 120 -25.49 5.15 6.73
N SER A 121 -24.69 6.12 6.25
CA SER A 121 -25.20 7.48 5.97
C SER A 121 -26.30 7.47 4.90
N HIS A 122 -26.18 6.61 3.89
CA HIS A 122 -27.18 6.47 2.83
C HIS A 122 -28.45 5.75 3.32
N ALA A 123 -28.32 4.79 4.22
CA ALA A 123 -29.46 4.18 4.92
C ALA A 123 -30.20 5.20 5.80
N GLU A 124 -29.48 6.03 6.55
CA GLU A 124 -30.09 7.09 7.35
C GLU A 124 -30.85 8.09 6.46
N LEU A 125 -30.32 8.42 5.28
CA LEU A 125 -31.03 9.23 4.30
C LEU A 125 -32.35 8.59 3.84
N ALA A 126 -32.37 7.26 3.64
CA ALA A 126 -33.59 6.54 3.29
C ALA A 126 -34.61 6.54 4.45
N LYS A 127 -34.15 6.46 5.70
CA LYS A 127 -35.01 6.61 6.90
C LYS A 127 -35.60 8.01 7.00
N GLU A 128 -34.80 9.06 6.78
CA GLU A 128 -35.23 10.47 6.81
C GLU A 128 -36.44 10.73 5.88
N ILE A 129 -36.53 10.02 4.76
CA ILE A 129 -37.61 10.15 3.77
C ILE A 129 -38.73 9.12 3.92
N GLY A 130 -38.73 8.37 5.03
CA GLY A 130 -39.87 7.56 5.46
C GLY A 130 -39.76 6.05 5.21
N LEU A 131 -38.61 5.52 4.79
CA LEU A 131 -38.44 4.07 4.76
C LEU A 131 -38.28 3.53 6.19
N PRO A 132 -39.06 2.51 6.59
CA PRO A 132 -38.86 1.84 7.88
C PRO A 132 -37.49 1.17 7.95
N GLU A 133 -36.84 1.25 9.10
CA GLU A 133 -35.52 0.63 9.31
C GLU A 133 -35.50 -0.87 8.99
N ARG A 134 -36.58 -1.59 9.33
CA ARG A 134 -36.74 -3.03 9.01
C ARG A 134 -36.71 -3.35 7.51
N ASP A 135 -36.92 -2.35 6.66
CA ASP A 135 -36.96 -2.48 5.21
C ASP A 135 -35.61 -2.06 4.57
N ILE A 136 -34.61 -1.73 5.38
CA ILE A 136 -33.27 -1.33 4.94
C ILE A 136 -32.25 -2.40 5.36
N ALA A 137 -31.46 -2.90 4.41
CA ALA A 137 -30.41 -3.88 4.68
C ALA A 137 -29.03 -3.31 4.34
N ILE A 138 -28.21 -3.07 5.35
CA ILE A 138 -26.81 -2.65 5.21
C ILE A 138 -25.93 -3.91 5.29
N ALA A 139 -25.40 -4.34 4.15
CA ALA A 139 -24.63 -5.57 4.05
C ALA A 139 -23.15 -5.33 3.75
N GLU A 140 -22.31 -6.23 4.24
CA GLU A 140 -20.90 -6.37 3.92
C GLU A 140 -20.68 -7.43 2.84
N ASN A 141 -19.51 -7.41 2.18
CA ASN A 141 -19.14 -8.44 1.21
C ASN A 141 -19.26 -9.85 1.82
N GLY A 142 -19.93 -10.75 1.11
CA GLY A 142 -20.16 -12.13 1.53
C GLY A 142 -21.41 -12.36 2.39
N GLN A 143 -22.08 -11.31 2.88
CA GLN A 143 -23.38 -11.49 3.55
C GLN A 143 -24.49 -11.82 2.56
N ILE A 144 -25.35 -12.77 2.94
CA ILE A 144 -26.50 -13.18 2.13
C ILE A 144 -27.72 -12.35 2.54
N ILE A 145 -28.32 -11.65 1.59
CA ILE A 145 -29.57 -10.91 1.79
C ILE A 145 -30.73 -11.76 1.27
N ASN A 146 -31.65 -12.14 2.14
CA ASN A 146 -32.88 -12.81 1.77
C ASN A 146 -34.02 -11.81 1.62
N LEU A 147 -34.65 -11.83 0.45
CA LEU A 147 -35.69 -10.90 0.06
C LEU A 147 -36.91 -11.65 -0.46
N ASN A 148 -38.09 -11.30 0.04
CA ASN A 148 -39.36 -11.74 -0.52
C ASN A 148 -40.36 -10.58 -0.57
N LYS A 149 -41.59 -10.86 -1.04
CA LYS A 149 -42.64 -9.82 -1.16
C LYS A 149 -43.00 -9.13 0.16
N LYS A 150 -42.65 -9.68 1.33
CA LYS A 150 -43.06 -9.18 2.66
C LYS A 150 -41.92 -8.65 3.52
N LYS A 151 -40.71 -9.21 3.40
CA LYS A 151 -39.55 -8.85 4.23
C LYS A 151 -38.23 -8.93 3.49
N ILE A 152 -37.27 -8.15 3.98
CA ILE A 152 -35.84 -8.23 3.69
C ILE A 152 -35.10 -8.49 5.00
N PHE A 153 -34.07 -9.32 4.99
CA PHE A 153 -33.18 -9.52 6.14
C PHE A 153 -31.84 -10.12 5.71
N ILE A 154 -30.83 -9.94 6.55
CA ILE A 154 -29.50 -10.52 6.35
C ILE A 154 -29.45 -11.85 7.09
N GLU A 155 -29.02 -12.91 6.40
CA GLU A 155 -28.85 -14.23 7.00
C GLU A 155 -27.65 -14.29 7.95
N LYS A 156 -27.68 -15.26 8.86
CA LYS A 156 -26.52 -15.57 9.71
C LYS A 156 -25.39 -16.20 8.91
N GLU A 157 -25.74 -16.96 7.87
CA GLU A 157 -24.79 -17.58 6.97
C GLU A 157 -24.13 -16.54 6.04
N LYS A 158 -22.85 -16.75 5.75
CA LYS A 158 -22.08 -15.94 4.81
C LYS A 158 -21.49 -16.85 3.73
N VAL A 159 -21.34 -16.32 2.52
CA VAL A 159 -20.55 -16.96 1.47
C VAL A 159 -19.09 -16.49 1.53
N PRO A 160 -18.12 -17.32 1.10
CA PRO A 160 -16.74 -16.89 0.99
C PRO A 160 -16.60 -15.66 0.08
N ALA A 161 -16.05 -14.58 0.62
CA ALA A 161 -15.77 -13.34 -0.10
C ALA A 161 -14.40 -12.83 0.34
N ASN A 162 -13.36 -13.25 -0.38
CA ASN A 162 -11.97 -12.91 -0.08
C ASN A 162 -11.39 -12.02 -1.18
N TYR A 163 -10.45 -11.16 -0.80
CA TYR A 163 -9.65 -10.43 -1.77
C TYR A 163 -8.73 -11.40 -2.50
N VAL A 164 -8.69 -11.29 -3.83
CA VAL A 164 -7.70 -11.97 -4.67
C VAL A 164 -6.74 -10.90 -5.18
N MET A 165 -5.49 -10.97 -4.75
CA MET A 165 -4.46 -10.03 -5.18
C MET A 165 -3.87 -10.49 -6.52
N VAL A 166 -3.46 -9.52 -7.34
CA VAL A 166 -2.80 -9.75 -8.62
C VAL A 166 -1.46 -9.02 -8.62
N ASP A 167 -0.38 -9.74 -8.88
CA ASP A 167 0.99 -9.19 -8.93
C ASP A 167 1.72 -9.70 -10.19
N GLY A 168 1.84 -8.84 -11.20
CA GLY A 168 2.36 -9.21 -12.51
C GLY A 168 1.49 -10.25 -13.19
N LEU A 169 2.04 -11.44 -13.43
CA LEU A 169 1.32 -12.59 -14.00
C LEU A 169 0.69 -13.49 -12.92
N GLY A 170 1.01 -13.25 -11.65
CA GLY A 170 0.49 -13.99 -10.51
C GLY A 170 -0.92 -13.57 -10.16
N ILE A 171 -1.85 -14.54 -10.07
CA ILE A 171 -3.22 -14.33 -9.61
C ILE A 171 -3.42 -15.16 -8.35
N GLY A 172 -3.63 -14.51 -7.21
CA GLY A 172 -3.85 -15.15 -5.92
C GLY A 172 -2.62 -15.79 -5.27
N ASP A 173 -1.44 -15.65 -5.88
CA ASP A 173 -0.15 -16.10 -5.34
C ASP A 173 0.41 -15.17 -4.26
N VAL A 174 0.00 -13.90 -4.27
CA VAL A 174 0.28 -12.94 -3.20
C VAL A 174 -0.79 -13.04 -2.12
N GLY A 175 -0.54 -13.90 -1.13
CA GLY A 175 -1.35 -13.99 0.09
C GLY A 175 -1.03 -12.89 1.12
N GLU A 176 -1.85 -12.79 2.16
CA GLU A 176 -1.64 -11.86 3.28
C GLU A 176 -0.27 -12.03 3.95
N VAL A 177 0.26 -13.25 4.01
CA VAL A 177 1.59 -13.55 4.55
C VAL A 177 2.68 -12.86 3.74
N VAL A 178 2.62 -12.93 2.41
CA VAL A 178 3.60 -12.28 1.52
C VAL A 178 3.55 -10.76 1.69
N LEU A 179 2.35 -10.18 1.81
CA LEU A 179 2.19 -8.74 2.08
C LEU A 179 2.76 -8.33 3.43
N ARG A 180 2.50 -9.12 4.48
CA ARG A 180 3.05 -8.90 5.81
C ARG A 180 4.59 -8.95 5.80
N ASP A 181 5.17 -9.91 5.11
CA ASP A 181 6.62 -10.01 4.96
C ASP A 181 7.20 -8.80 4.23
N ARG A 182 6.56 -8.37 3.12
CA ARG A 182 6.94 -7.14 2.40
C ARG A 182 6.88 -5.90 3.31
N GLN A 183 5.84 -5.77 4.13
CA GLN A 183 5.69 -4.65 5.07
C GLN A 183 6.80 -4.65 6.15
N MET A 184 7.11 -5.82 6.73
CA MET A 184 8.19 -5.94 7.70
C MET A 184 9.55 -5.60 7.09
N LEU A 185 9.83 -6.10 5.89
CA LEU A 185 11.06 -5.78 5.15
C LEU A 185 11.18 -4.28 4.83
N ALA A 186 10.08 -3.64 4.40
CA ALA A 186 10.06 -2.22 4.07
C ALA A 186 10.28 -1.33 5.30
N ARG A 187 9.77 -1.72 6.47
CA ARG A 187 9.88 -0.94 7.72
C ARG A 187 11.22 -1.14 8.42
N ASP A 188 11.60 -2.38 8.65
CA ASP A 188 12.68 -2.73 9.58
C ASP A 188 13.87 -3.41 8.91
N GLY A 189 13.76 -3.74 7.62
CA GLY A 189 14.79 -4.44 6.86
C GLY A 189 14.94 -5.91 7.26
N MET A 190 16.03 -6.52 6.80
CA MET A 190 16.37 -7.91 7.07
C MET A 190 17.79 -8.10 7.59
N PHE A 191 17.96 -9.21 8.28
CA PHE A 191 19.20 -9.62 8.92
C PHE A 191 19.36 -11.14 8.84
N VAL A 192 20.14 -11.62 7.87
CA VAL A 192 20.38 -13.04 7.63
C VAL A 192 21.66 -13.45 8.36
N ILE A 193 21.61 -14.59 9.03
CA ILE A 193 22.72 -15.16 9.78
C ILE A 193 22.96 -16.55 9.22
N VAL A 194 24.13 -16.78 8.66
CA VAL A 194 24.54 -18.10 8.14
C VAL A 194 25.62 -18.67 9.03
N ALA A 195 25.34 -19.81 9.65
CA ALA A 195 26.30 -20.54 10.46
C ALA A 195 26.54 -21.93 9.85
N VAL A 196 27.80 -22.23 9.55
CA VAL A 196 28.23 -23.57 9.14
C VAL A 196 28.62 -24.33 10.40
N VAL A 197 28.08 -25.52 10.61
CA VAL A 197 28.34 -26.35 11.79
C VAL A 197 28.95 -27.67 11.35
N ASP A 198 30.04 -28.05 11.98
CA ASP A 198 30.67 -29.35 11.77
C ASP A 198 29.85 -30.45 12.47
N ARG A 199 29.43 -31.47 11.73
CA ARG A 199 28.54 -32.51 12.23
C ARG A 199 29.17 -33.40 13.30
N GLN A 200 30.49 -33.60 13.27
CA GLN A 200 31.19 -34.47 14.21
C GLN A 200 31.39 -33.79 15.56
N THR A 201 31.73 -32.50 15.53
CA THR A 201 32.05 -31.72 16.73
C THR A 201 30.87 -30.93 17.27
N GLY A 202 29.84 -30.70 16.45
CA GLY A 202 28.70 -29.84 16.77
C GLY A 202 29.04 -28.35 16.88
N LYS A 203 30.25 -27.94 16.47
CA LYS A 203 30.75 -26.57 16.63
C LYS A 203 30.59 -25.77 15.35
N VAL A 204 30.44 -24.45 15.51
CA VAL A 204 30.46 -23.53 14.37
C VAL A 204 31.85 -23.55 13.72
N ARG A 205 31.87 -23.86 12.43
CA ARG A 205 33.07 -23.80 11.60
C ARG A 205 33.33 -22.35 11.18
N GLY A 206 34.39 -21.75 11.72
CA GLY A 206 34.76 -20.37 11.42
C GLY A 206 33.81 -19.35 12.06
N SER A 207 33.58 -18.23 11.38
CA SER A 207 32.71 -17.15 11.87
C SER A 207 31.38 -17.12 11.12
N PRO A 208 30.23 -16.95 11.80
CA PRO A 208 28.96 -16.78 11.12
C PRO A 208 28.98 -15.59 10.16
N ASP A 209 28.45 -15.81 8.96
CA ASP A 209 28.25 -14.76 7.96
C ASP A 209 26.96 -14.02 8.23
N ILE A 210 27.01 -12.69 8.10
CA ILE A 210 25.87 -11.82 8.37
C ILE A 210 25.62 -10.95 7.16
N ILE A 211 24.39 -11.00 6.64
CA ILE A 211 23.93 -10.17 5.54
C ILE A 211 22.83 -9.26 6.07
N SER A 212 22.96 -7.95 5.87
CA SER A 212 21.92 -6.98 6.21
C SER A 212 21.51 -6.15 4.99
N ARG A 213 20.21 -5.90 4.88
CA ARG A 213 19.58 -5.01 3.89
C ARG A 213 18.48 -4.20 4.55
N GLY A 214 18.46 -2.88 4.36
CA GLY A 214 17.43 -2.00 4.94
C GLY A 214 17.44 -1.85 6.47
N PHE A 215 18.30 -2.57 7.19
CA PHE A 215 18.40 -2.54 8.65
C PHE A 215 19.59 -1.69 9.13
N VAL A 216 20.83 -2.17 9.00
CA VAL A 216 22.04 -1.43 9.43
C VAL A 216 23.09 -1.33 8.34
N TYR A 217 23.85 -0.23 8.33
CA TYR A 217 24.99 -0.08 7.44
C TYR A 217 26.19 -0.86 7.99
N LEU A 218 26.53 -1.97 7.32
CA LEU A 218 27.51 -2.95 7.81
C LEU A 218 28.89 -2.34 8.08
N ARG A 219 29.32 -1.33 7.30
CA ARG A 219 30.65 -0.71 7.46
C ARG A 219 30.79 0.05 8.78
N GLU A 220 29.70 0.62 9.26
CA GLU A 220 29.65 1.41 10.51
C GLU A 220 29.25 0.55 11.71
N SER A 221 28.64 -0.62 11.49
CA SER A 221 28.10 -1.47 12.56
C SER A 221 29.04 -2.62 12.97
N LYS A 222 30.36 -2.44 12.89
CA LYS A 222 31.35 -3.52 13.10
C LYS A 222 31.22 -4.21 14.46
N GLU A 223 31.03 -3.43 15.52
CA GLU A 223 30.89 -3.95 16.89
C GLU A 223 29.62 -4.78 17.07
N LEU A 224 28.48 -4.26 16.58
CA LEU A 224 27.20 -4.98 16.59
C LEU A 224 27.34 -6.34 15.90
N LEU A 225 27.96 -6.37 14.71
CA LEU A 225 28.19 -7.61 13.97
C LEU A 225 29.12 -8.58 14.71
N ARG A 226 30.16 -8.07 15.37
CA ARG A 226 31.08 -8.89 16.18
C ARG A 226 30.36 -9.51 17.39
N GLU A 227 29.54 -8.73 18.10
CA GLU A 227 28.74 -9.23 19.22
C GLU A 227 27.69 -10.26 18.76
N THR A 228 27.03 -10.02 17.63
CA THR A 228 26.10 -10.99 17.04
C THR A 228 26.79 -12.31 16.75
N ARG A 229 27.96 -12.30 16.07
CA ARG A 229 28.71 -13.53 15.78
C ARG A 229 29.04 -14.32 17.05
N LYS A 230 29.53 -13.63 18.09
CA LYS A 230 29.82 -14.26 19.39
C LYS A 230 28.58 -14.89 20.01
N LYS A 231 27.44 -14.19 19.97
CA LYS A 231 26.17 -14.70 20.51
C LYS A 231 25.67 -15.91 19.74
N VAL A 232 25.76 -15.90 18.41
CA VAL A 232 25.36 -17.03 17.55
C VAL A 232 26.20 -18.27 17.87
N ILE A 233 27.53 -18.13 17.92
CA ILE A 233 28.44 -19.23 18.29
C ILE A 233 28.07 -19.79 19.67
N GLY A 234 27.88 -18.92 20.66
CA GLY A 234 27.50 -19.35 22.01
C GLY A 234 26.11 -20.00 22.11
N ILE A 235 25.20 -19.73 21.19
CA ILE A 235 23.89 -20.42 21.12
C ILE A 235 24.07 -21.83 20.54
N VAL A 236 24.84 -21.95 19.45
CA VAL A 236 25.12 -23.25 18.81
C VAL A 236 25.90 -24.17 19.74
N ASP A 237 26.98 -23.68 20.37
CA ASP A 237 27.82 -24.48 21.27
C ASP A 237 27.02 -25.03 22.46
N LYS A 238 26.07 -24.25 23.01
CA LYS A 238 25.18 -24.69 24.10
C LYS A 238 24.24 -25.80 23.67
N ALA A 239 23.75 -25.77 22.42
CA ALA A 239 22.86 -26.80 21.92
C ALA A 239 23.62 -28.12 21.66
N ALA A 240 24.82 -28.03 21.10
CA ALA A 240 25.68 -29.19 20.84
C ALA A 240 26.29 -29.82 22.10
N GLY A 241 26.52 -29.03 23.15
CA GLY A 241 27.08 -29.52 24.42
C GLY A 241 26.14 -30.39 25.28
N SER A 242 24.89 -30.60 24.86
CA SER A 242 23.89 -31.35 25.63
C SER A 242 23.97 -32.88 25.49
N GLY A 243 24.93 -33.39 24.69
CA GLY A 243 25.26 -34.81 24.59
C GLY A 243 24.26 -35.69 23.82
N GLY A 244 23.18 -35.09 23.28
CA GLY A 244 22.17 -35.75 22.46
C GLY A 244 22.09 -35.22 21.02
N ALA A 245 21.15 -35.74 20.24
CA ALA A 245 20.88 -35.27 18.89
C ALA A 245 20.44 -33.78 18.92
N VAL A 246 21.10 -32.94 18.12
CA VAL A 246 20.83 -31.49 18.10
C VAL A 246 19.56 -31.22 17.29
N ASN A 247 18.59 -30.53 17.89
CA ASN A 247 17.41 -30.05 17.19
C ASN A 247 17.71 -28.71 16.51
N TRP A 248 18.07 -28.74 15.22
CA TRP A 248 18.39 -27.53 14.47
C TRP A 248 17.23 -26.57 14.25
N ALA A 249 15.98 -27.04 14.30
CA ALA A 249 14.83 -26.14 14.28
C ALA A 249 14.80 -25.28 15.55
N PHE A 250 15.01 -25.91 16.71
CA PHE A 250 15.13 -25.21 17.99
C PHE A 250 16.32 -24.24 18.02
N VAL A 251 17.48 -24.64 17.49
CA VAL A 251 18.67 -23.76 17.41
C VAL A 251 18.39 -22.52 16.55
N LYS A 252 17.75 -22.69 15.38
CA LYS A 252 17.33 -21.57 14.53
C LYS A 252 16.38 -20.63 15.28
N ASP A 253 15.42 -21.17 16.03
CA ASP A 253 14.47 -20.38 16.81
C ASP A 253 15.16 -19.59 17.93
N GLU A 254 16.09 -20.23 18.64
CA GLU A 254 16.90 -19.60 19.67
C GLU A 254 17.78 -18.47 19.10
N ILE A 255 18.43 -18.68 17.96
CA ILE A 255 19.20 -17.64 17.27
C ILE A 255 18.26 -16.47 16.92
N ARG A 256 17.13 -16.74 16.28
CA ARG A 256 16.15 -15.71 15.90
C ARG A 256 15.69 -14.89 17.10
N ASN A 257 15.29 -15.54 18.19
CA ASN A 257 14.75 -14.87 19.37
C ASN A 257 15.81 -14.06 20.12
N LYS A 258 16.96 -14.66 20.43
CA LYS A 258 18.01 -14.00 21.22
C LYS A 258 18.72 -12.90 20.43
N ILE A 259 18.98 -13.12 19.14
CA ILE A 259 19.54 -12.06 18.30
C ILE A 259 18.48 -10.97 18.06
N GLY A 260 17.20 -11.31 17.89
CA GLY A 260 16.12 -10.34 17.81
C GLY A 260 16.04 -9.41 19.01
N GLN A 261 16.08 -9.97 20.22
CA GLN A 261 16.09 -9.19 21.45
C GLN A 261 17.34 -8.30 21.56
N PHE A 262 18.51 -8.83 21.18
CA PHE A 262 19.76 -8.08 21.18
C PHE A 262 19.76 -6.91 20.18
N LEU A 263 19.32 -7.15 18.94
CA LEU A 263 19.22 -6.11 17.93
C LEU A 263 18.22 -5.03 18.36
N PHE A 264 17.09 -5.43 18.94
CA PHE A 264 16.11 -4.50 19.47
C PHE A 264 16.67 -3.65 20.61
N SER A 265 17.38 -4.24 21.58
CA SER A 265 17.94 -3.46 22.70
C SER A 265 18.99 -2.44 22.26
N ARG A 266 19.74 -2.73 21.18
CA ARG A 266 20.77 -1.84 20.63
C ARG A 266 20.23 -0.80 19.66
N THR A 267 19.18 -1.11 18.90
CA THR A 267 18.74 -0.30 17.74
C THR A 267 17.29 0.18 17.81
N GLN A 268 16.50 -0.32 18.77
CA GLN A 268 15.04 -0.11 18.88
C GLN A 268 14.26 -0.50 17.62
N ARG A 269 14.85 -1.36 16.76
CA ARG A 269 14.25 -1.87 15.53
C ARG A 269 14.23 -3.40 15.54
N ARG A 270 13.26 -4.00 14.84
CA ARG A 270 13.05 -5.45 14.79
C ARG A 270 13.12 -5.95 13.34
N PRO A 271 14.32 -6.13 12.77
CA PRO A 271 14.44 -6.63 11.41
C PRO A 271 13.90 -8.05 11.31
N MET A 272 13.54 -8.45 10.10
CA MET A 272 13.28 -9.86 9.81
C MET A 272 14.59 -10.65 9.93
N ILE A 273 14.65 -11.59 10.89
CA ILE A 273 15.85 -12.41 11.14
C ILE A 273 15.68 -13.78 10.51
N LEU A 274 16.58 -14.13 9.60
CA LEU A 274 16.63 -15.43 8.94
C LEU A 274 17.91 -16.17 9.34
N PRO A 275 17.84 -17.09 10.32
CA PRO A 275 18.95 -17.96 10.65
C PRO A 275 18.99 -19.16 9.70
N VAL A 276 20.13 -19.35 9.04
CA VAL A 276 20.46 -20.49 8.19
C VAL A 276 21.59 -21.24 8.89
N VAL A 277 21.32 -22.50 9.24
CA VAL A 277 22.33 -23.39 9.83
C VAL A 277 22.58 -24.51 8.83
N ILE A 278 23.84 -24.66 8.42
CA ILE A 278 24.27 -25.65 7.43
C ILE A 278 25.21 -26.63 8.14
N GLU A 279 24.84 -27.90 8.18
CA GLU A 279 25.72 -28.96 8.67
C GLU A 279 26.64 -29.45 7.55
N VAL A 280 27.93 -29.60 7.86
CA VAL A 280 28.97 -30.14 6.97
C VAL A 280 29.81 -31.21 7.64
#